data_AF-A0A1U8NYT8-F1
#
_entry.id   AF-A0A1U8NYT8-F1
#
_cell.length_a   1.000
_cell.length_b   1.000
_cell.length_c   1.000
_cell.angle_alpha   90.00
_cell.angle_beta   90.00
_cell.angle_gamma   90.00
#
_symmetry.space_group_name_H-M   'P 1'
#
loop_
_entity.id
_entity.type
_entity.pdbx_description
1 polymer ?
#
loop_
_entity_poly.entity_id
_entity_poly.type
_entity_poly.pdbx_seq_one_letter_code
_entity_poly.pdbx_strand_id
1 'polypeptide(L)'
;MTNTSNGVRIKTWPGAEPGTCSNIHFEDIIVTNEELKVKLRNISFKNIHGTSARPEAVKIICSATLPCENVELADIEIKHSGPTGLAVSQCSNVKPKVSGKQNPAACSTPIPAKPTPTA
;
A
#
# COMPACT_ATOMS: atom_id res chain seq x y z
N MET A 1 -18.54 23.43 14.45
CA MET A 1 -18.64 21.99 14.78
C MET A 1 -18.57 21.22 13.49
N THR A 2 -17.56 20.36 13.36
CA THR A 2 -17.18 19.75 12.09
C THR A 2 -16.64 18.33 12.36
N ASN A 3 -17.53 17.34 12.24
CA ASN A 3 -17.32 15.90 12.48
C ASN A 3 -16.52 15.14 11.39
N THR A 4 -15.21 14.94 11.58
CA THR A 4 -14.54 13.69 11.21
C THR A 4 -13.65 13.28 12.39
N SER A 5 -13.54 11.98 12.68
CA SER A 5 -12.96 11.53 13.95
C SER A 5 -11.44 11.39 13.96
N ASN A 6 -10.73 11.39 12.82
CA ASN A 6 -9.26 11.36 12.78
C ASN A 6 -8.70 11.90 11.44
N GLY A 7 -7.73 12.82 11.49
CA GLY A 7 -7.01 13.38 10.33
C GLY A 7 -5.83 12.53 9.88
N VAL A 8 -4.81 12.36 10.72
CA VAL A 8 -3.67 11.45 10.46
C VAL A 8 -3.54 10.46 11.60
N ARG A 9 -3.33 9.18 11.27
CA ARG A 9 -3.23 8.11 12.28
C ARG A 9 -2.15 7.10 11.92
N ILE A 10 -1.22 6.88 12.85
CA ILE A 10 -0.32 5.72 12.88
C ILE A 10 -0.91 4.69 13.84
N LYS A 11 -0.95 3.41 13.44
CA LYS A 11 -1.39 2.31 14.29
C LYS A 11 -0.33 1.23 14.33
N THR A 12 0.04 0.80 15.53
CA THR A 12 0.82 -0.42 15.78
C THR A 12 -0.10 -1.45 16.41
N TRP A 13 0.18 -2.73 16.17
CA TRP A 13 -0.53 -3.84 16.80
C TRP A 13 0.49 -4.69 17.55
N PRO A 14 0.11 -5.34 18.66
CA PRO A 14 0.97 -6.30 19.31
C PRO A 14 1.25 -7.45 18.32
N GLY A 15 2.53 -7.62 17.96
CA GLY A 15 3.04 -8.68 17.10
C GLY A 15 4.10 -9.52 17.83
N ALA A 16 4.41 -10.70 17.29
CA ALA A 16 5.38 -11.64 17.88
C ALA A 16 6.84 -11.17 17.80
N GLU A 17 7.15 -10.25 16.89
CA GLU A 17 8.49 -9.73 16.62
C GLU A 17 8.49 -8.19 16.75
N PRO A 18 9.53 -7.57 17.32
CA PRO A 18 9.63 -6.13 17.44
C PRO A 18 9.85 -5.47 16.07
N GLY A 19 8.87 -4.69 15.61
CA GLY A 19 8.99 -3.83 14.44
C GLY A 19 9.35 -2.40 14.83
N THR A 20 10.29 -1.77 14.11
CA THR A 20 10.62 -0.35 14.30
C THR A 20 10.13 0.46 13.10
N CYS A 21 9.49 1.59 13.37
CA CYS A 21 9.15 2.59 12.35
C CYS A 21 9.73 3.93 12.79
N SER A 22 10.62 4.51 11.99
CA SER A 22 11.34 5.75 12.27
C SER A 22 11.33 6.67 11.04
N ASN A 23 11.62 7.96 11.25
CA ASN A 23 11.65 9.00 10.19
C ASN A 23 10.29 9.26 9.53
N ILE A 24 9.22 9.34 10.33
CA ILE A 24 7.87 9.65 9.82
C ILE A 24 7.66 11.17 9.89
N HIS A 25 7.45 11.79 8.73
CA HIS A 25 7.20 13.23 8.60
C HIS A 25 5.84 13.46 7.95
N PHE A 26 5.03 14.34 8.53
CA PHE A 26 3.77 14.78 7.95
C PHE A 26 3.80 16.30 7.80
N GLU A 27 3.53 16.81 6.60
CA GLU A 27 3.51 18.24 6.30
C GLU A 27 2.28 18.63 5.48
N ASP A 28 1.92 19.91 5.56
CA ASP A 28 0.81 20.55 4.83
C ASP A 28 -0.56 19.86 4.96
N ILE A 29 -0.91 19.41 6.18
CA ILE A 29 -2.19 18.74 6.43
C ILE A 29 -3.31 19.76 6.69
N ILE A 30 -4.26 19.84 5.77
CA ILE A 30 -5.50 20.59 5.93
C ILE A 30 -6.65 19.61 6.23
N VAL A 31 -7.26 19.71 7.41
CA VAL A 31 -8.38 18.84 7.85
C VAL A 31 -9.69 19.63 7.76
N THR A 32 -10.44 19.44 6.67
CA THR A 32 -11.79 20.01 6.50
C THR A 32 -12.88 18.98 6.74
N ASN A 33 -14.07 19.45 7.11
CA ASN A 33 -15.20 18.58 7.43
C ASN A 33 -16.01 18.11 6.25
N GLU A 34 -15.81 18.77 5.13
CA GLU A 34 -16.36 18.35 3.86
C GLU A 34 -15.34 17.39 3.28
N GLU A 35 -15.71 16.11 3.31
CA GLU A 35 -15.14 15.02 2.51
C GLU A 35 -13.61 15.14 2.32
N LEU A 36 -12.83 14.69 3.32
CA LEU A 36 -11.37 14.74 3.34
C LEU A 36 -10.76 14.15 2.06
N LYS A 37 -10.53 15.02 1.07
CA LYS A 37 -10.00 14.72 -0.25
C LYS A 37 -8.48 14.86 -0.20
N VAL A 38 -7.82 13.86 0.39
CA VAL A 38 -6.36 13.82 0.50
C VAL A 38 -5.77 13.26 -0.79
N LYS A 39 -4.97 14.07 -1.48
CA LYS A 39 -4.20 13.61 -2.63
C LYS A 39 -2.82 13.13 -2.20
N LEU A 40 -2.56 11.85 -2.44
CA LEU A 40 -1.29 11.22 -2.13
C LEU A 40 -0.29 11.42 -3.28
N ARG A 41 0.89 11.98 -2.98
CA ARG A 41 1.97 12.21 -3.97
C ARG A 41 3.34 11.92 -3.38
N ASN A 42 4.31 11.61 -4.24
CA ASN A 42 5.73 11.45 -3.88
C ASN A 42 5.98 10.42 -2.78
N ILE A 43 5.40 9.22 -2.93
CA ILE A 43 5.50 8.14 -1.95
C ILE A 43 6.53 7.13 -2.44
N SER A 44 7.40 6.65 -1.55
CA SER A 44 8.33 5.58 -1.89
C SER A 44 8.30 4.44 -0.88
N PHE A 45 8.25 3.22 -1.39
CA PHE A 45 8.35 1.98 -0.62
C PHE A 45 9.59 1.25 -1.10
N LYS A 46 10.62 1.19 -0.26
CA LYS A 46 11.94 0.68 -0.65
C LYS A 46 12.46 -0.35 0.36
N ASN A 47 13.14 -1.37 -0.14
CA ASN A 47 13.89 -2.35 0.66
C ASN A 47 13.03 -3.07 1.72
N ILE A 48 11.89 -3.60 1.28
CA ILE A 48 10.91 -4.27 2.15
C ILE A 48 11.08 -5.78 2.00
N HIS A 49 11.36 -6.48 3.11
CA HIS A 49 11.57 -7.93 3.13
C HIS A 49 10.72 -8.58 4.20
N GLY A 50 10.16 -9.76 3.92
CA GLY A 50 9.49 -10.55 4.96
C GLY A 50 8.45 -11.54 4.45
N THR A 51 7.48 -11.83 5.31
CA THR A 51 6.36 -12.73 5.02
C THR A 51 5.02 -12.09 5.34
N SER A 52 4.01 -12.41 4.54
CA SER A 52 2.61 -12.01 4.76
C SER A 52 1.78 -13.23 5.16
N ALA A 53 0.84 -13.04 6.08
CA ALA A 53 -0.17 -14.05 6.41
C ALA A 53 -1.34 -14.06 5.41
N ARG A 54 -1.45 -13.01 4.58
CA ARG A 54 -2.49 -12.87 3.55
C ARG A 54 -1.88 -12.87 2.14
N PRO A 55 -2.59 -13.41 1.14
CA PRO A 55 -2.11 -13.41 -0.24
C PRO A 55 -1.82 -12.00 -0.78
N GLU A 56 -2.64 -10.99 -0.43
CA GLU A 56 -2.43 -9.60 -0.84
C GLU A 56 -1.33 -8.92 -0.02
N ALA A 57 -0.08 -9.27 -0.30
CA ALA A 57 1.10 -8.76 0.40
C ALA A 57 1.35 -7.26 0.14
N VAL A 58 0.98 -6.75 -1.04
CA VAL A 58 1.08 -5.32 -1.38
C VAL A 58 -0.29 -4.82 -1.80
N LYS A 59 -0.81 -3.77 -1.16
CA LYS A 59 -2.12 -3.21 -1.47
C LYS A 59 -2.11 -1.68 -1.47
N ILE A 60 -2.18 -1.06 -2.65
CA ILE A 60 -2.13 0.40 -2.84
C ILE A 60 -3.38 0.86 -3.58
N ILE A 61 -4.35 1.37 -2.84
CA ILE A 61 -5.63 1.83 -3.39
C ILE A 61 -5.75 3.33 -3.15
N CYS A 62 -5.86 4.08 -4.25
CA CYS A 62 -6.03 5.52 -4.23
C CYS A 62 -7.45 5.89 -4.69
N SER A 63 -7.88 7.11 -4.40
CA SER A 63 -9.19 7.60 -4.83
C SER A 63 -9.27 7.65 -6.36
N ALA A 64 -10.43 7.32 -6.92
CA ALA A 64 -10.71 7.50 -8.34
C ALA A 64 -10.75 9.00 -8.72
N THR A 65 -11.20 9.87 -7.80
CA THR A 65 -11.26 11.32 -8.03
C THR A 65 -9.93 12.02 -7.76
N LEU A 66 -9.05 11.40 -6.96
CA LEU A 66 -7.71 11.89 -6.62
C LEU A 66 -6.71 10.72 -6.70
N PRO A 67 -6.28 10.33 -7.91
CA PRO A 67 -5.30 9.26 -8.08
C PRO A 67 -3.96 9.63 -7.44
N CYS A 68 -3.22 8.62 -7.00
CA CYS A 68 -1.88 8.82 -6.46
C CYS A 68 -0.89 9.18 -7.57
N GLU A 69 0.04 10.09 -7.28
CA GLU A 69 1.09 10.48 -8.23
C GLU A 69 2.49 10.26 -7.65
N ASN A 70 3.47 9.97 -8.51
CA ASN A 70 4.87 9.77 -8.13
C ASN A 70 5.04 8.75 -6.99
N VAL A 71 4.43 7.57 -7.15
CA VAL A 71 4.63 6.44 -6.23
C VAL A 71 5.77 5.58 -6.76
N GLU A 72 6.71 5.19 -5.91
CA GLU A 72 7.85 4.33 -6.24
C GLU A 72 7.83 3.05 -5.40
N LEU A 73 8.04 1.90 -6.04
CA LEU A 73 8.25 0.59 -5.43
C LEU A 73 9.65 0.10 -5.81
N ALA A 74 10.53 -0.08 -4.83
CA ALA A 74 11.89 -0.57 -5.05
C ALA A 74 12.23 -1.71 -4.10
N ASP A 75 12.84 -2.78 -4.60
CA ASP A 75 13.42 -3.85 -3.76
C ASP A 75 12.44 -4.40 -2.71
N ILE A 76 11.31 -4.94 -3.18
CA ILE A 76 10.26 -5.52 -2.33
C ILE A 76 10.27 -7.04 -2.50
N GLU A 77 10.43 -7.75 -1.39
CA GLU A 77 10.47 -9.21 -1.29
C GLU A 77 9.60 -9.73 -0.13
N ILE A 78 8.33 -9.98 -0.40
CA ILE A 78 7.36 -10.52 0.56
C ILE A 78 6.85 -11.88 0.08
N LYS A 79 7.02 -12.91 0.90
CA LYS A 79 6.47 -14.25 0.64
C LYS A 79 5.17 -14.47 1.39
N HIS A 80 4.21 -15.17 0.79
CA HIS A 80 3.03 -15.59 1.55
C HIS A 80 3.36 -16.81 2.41
N SER A 81 2.87 -16.82 3.65
CA SER A 81 3.13 -17.88 4.65
C SER A 81 1.92 -18.77 4.90
N GLY A 82 0.77 -18.48 4.29
CA GLY A 82 -0.46 -19.28 4.42
C GLY A 82 -0.55 -20.43 3.41
N PRO A 83 -1.54 -21.32 3.58
CA PRO A 83 -1.75 -22.49 2.70
C PRO A 83 -2.22 -22.11 1.28
N THR A 84 -2.54 -20.85 1.04
CA THR A 84 -3.22 -20.36 -0.17
C THR A 84 -2.33 -19.49 -1.04
N GLY A 85 -1.94 -19.98 -2.23
CA GLY A 85 -1.39 -19.17 -3.32
C GLY A 85 -0.08 -18.42 -3.07
N LEU A 86 0.43 -17.77 -4.11
CA LEU A 86 1.60 -16.87 -4.02
C LEU A 86 1.19 -15.51 -3.45
N ALA A 87 2.17 -14.77 -2.91
CA ALA A 87 1.97 -13.36 -2.62
C ALA A 87 1.61 -12.60 -3.90
N VAL A 88 0.67 -11.66 -3.81
CA VAL A 88 0.21 -10.82 -4.92
C VAL A 88 0.15 -9.35 -4.53
N SER A 89 0.24 -8.48 -5.54
CA SER A 89 0.06 -7.05 -5.40
C SER A 89 -1.31 -6.62 -5.95
N GLN A 90 -2.01 -5.74 -5.23
CA GLN A 90 -3.27 -5.14 -5.66
C GLN A 90 -3.14 -3.62 -5.69
N CYS A 91 -3.44 -3.02 -6.84
CA CYS A 91 -3.40 -1.57 -6.98
C CYS A 91 -4.61 -1.00 -7.72
N SER A 92 -5.00 0.21 -7.34
CA SER A 92 -6.08 0.97 -7.96
C SER A 92 -5.78 2.46 -7.94
N ASN A 93 -6.01 3.13 -9.07
CA ASN A 93 -5.79 4.57 -9.25
C ASN A 93 -4.36 5.04 -8.89
N VAL A 94 -3.37 4.19 -9.19
CA VAL A 94 -1.94 4.45 -9.00
C VAL A 94 -1.15 3.78 -10.12
N LYS A 95 -0.08 4.44 -10.56
CA LYS A 95 0.89 3.90 -11.52
C LYS A 95 2.28 4.00 -10.89
N PRO A 96 2.69 3.00 -10.10
CA PRO A 96 3.96 3.07 -9.42
C PRO A 96 5.12 2.92 -10.41
N LYS A 97 6.19 3.69 -10.20
CA LYS A 97 7.50 3.43 -10.80
C LYS A 97 8.12 2.25 -10.06
N VAL A 98 8.49 1.22 -10.79
CA VAL A 98 9.05 -0.01 -10.22
C VAL A 98 10.55 -0.05 -10.51
N SER A 99 11.34 -0.39 -9.50
CA SER A 99 12.79 -0.56 -9.62
C SER A 99 13.29 -1.73 -8.76
N GLY A 100 14.48 -2.22 -9.10
CA GLY A 100 15.12 -3.30 -8.33
C GLY A 100 14.32 -4.60 -8.32
N LYS A 101 14.46 -5.38 -7.25
CA LYS A 101 13.83 -6.70 -7.12
C LYS A 101 12.37 -6.58 -6.69
N GLN A 102 11.48 -7.37 -7.29
CA GLN A 102 10.04 -7.35 -6.97
C GLN A 102 9.48 -8.77 -6.87
N ASN A 103 9.09 -9.13 -5.65
CA ASN A 103 8.32 -10.30 -5.34
C ASN A 103 7.43 -9.96 -4.13
N PRO A 104 6.10 -9.88 -4.22
CA PRO A 104 5.26 -10.21 -5.38
C PRO A 104 5.50 -9.30 -6.58
N ALA A 105 5.03 -9.74 -7.76
CA ALA A 105 5.07 -8.90 -8.96
C ALA A 105 4.40 -7.55 -8.67
N ALA A 106 5.09 -6.46 -9.00
CA ALA A 106 4.57 -5.12 -8.78
C ALA A 106 3.34 -4.86 -9.66
N CYS A 107 2.45 -3.99 -9.20
CA CYS A 107 1.27 -3.64 -9.97
C CYS A 107 1.64 -2.86 -11.24
N SER A 108 1.51 -3.49 -12.39
CA SER A 108 1.45 -2.81 -13.69
C SER A 108 -0.03 -2.72 -14.10
N THR A 109 -0.51 -1.53 -14.44
CA THR A 109 -1.86 -1.41 -15.02
C THR A 109 -1.90 -2.04 -16.42
N PRO A 110 -3.03 -2.65 -16.83
CA PRO A 110 -4.25 -2.86 -16.04
C PRO A 110 -4.26 -4.25 -15.38
N ILE A 111 -4.57 -4.25 -14.08
CA ILE A 111 -5.05 -5.35 -13.23
C ILE A 111 -4.91 -6.76 -13.85
N PRO A 112 -4.07 -7.66 -13.29
CA PRO A 112 -4.27 -9.09 -13.53
C PRO A 112 -5.69 -9.41 -13.07
N ALA A 113 -6.56 -9.74 -14.01
CA ALA A 113 -7.92 -10.16 -13.71
C ALA A 113 -7.84 -11.23 -12.62
N LYS A 114 -8.68 -11.09 -11.60
CA LYS A 114 -8.94 -12.10 -10.57
C LYS A 114 -8.73 -13.49 -11.17
N PRO A 115 -7.84 -14.37 -10.64
CA PRO A 115 -7.72 -15.71 -11.18
C PRO A 115 -9.10 -16.35 -11.12
N THR A 116 -9.69 -16.54 -12.29
CA THR A 116 -10.95 -17.26 -12.46
C THR A 116 -10.72 -18.65 -11.88
N PRO A 117 -11.53 -19.12 -10.92
CA PRO A 117 -11.46 -20.51 -10.51
C PRO A 117 -11.79 -21.35 -11.74
N THR A 118 -10.80 -22.12 -12.21
CA THR A 118 -11.00 -23.14 -13.24
C THR A 118 -11.95 -24.18 -12.68
N ALA A 119 -13.10 -24.34 -13.33
CA ALA A 119 -14.02 -25.45 -13.09
C ALA A 119 -13.43 -26.77 -13.60
#